data_AF-A0A8T7KA90-F1
#
_entry.id   AF-A0A8T7KA90-F1
#
_cell.length_a   1.000
_cell.length_b   1.000
_cell.length_c   1.000
_cell.angle_alpha   90.00
_cell.angle_beta   90.00
_cell.angle_gamma   90.00
#
_symmetry.space_group_name_H-M   'P 1'
#
loop_
_entity.id
_entity.type
_entity.pdbx_description
1 polymer ?
#
loop_
_entity_poly.entity_id
_entity_poly.type
_entity_poly.pdbx_seq_one_letter_code
_entity_poly.pdbx_strand_id
1 'polypeptide(L)'
;MSDEQQPIWQQALKDSSHPLHQATWLIFAEKMSVKGAAKLLAGQREQVIQYCMQILEADELLDSSAFGKGMAPVHAVDLLGKWRVEAAVPKLLQIVEREEAEESWDTYIYSSAIRALERMPPSSLETFWNLRGEAAKYGHITLASILARVGKGEAKVYEWLLEIFEKQRDEMDIEIFGGYLLENNREIAIPYLENWMQSHSKLMTKRLRKILPEMLEDARSGKFPYNED
;
A
#
# COMPACT_ATOMS: atom_id res chain seq x y z
N MET A 1 35.14 4.40 24.72
CA MET A 1 33.84 3.84 24.26
C MET A 1 33.04 5.03 23.81
N SER A 2 32.67 5.12 22.54
CA SER A 2 31.91 6.25 22.02
C SER A 2 30.58 6.35 22.77
N ASP A 3 30.21 7.56 23.19
CA ASP A 3 28.84 7.87 23.56
C ASP A 3 27.96 7.61 22.33
N GLU A 4 27.44 6.39 22.20
CA GLU A 4 26.38 6.11 21.25
C GLU A 4 25.17 6.94 21.69
N GLN A 5 24.97 8.04 20.97
CA GLN A 5 23.85 8.93 21.17
C GLN A 5 22.57 8.11 21.06
N GLN A 6 21.80 8.04 22.14
CA GLN A 6 20.55 7.26 22.18
C GLN A 6 19.66 7.62 20.98
N PRO A 7 18.92 6.66 20.39
CA PRO A 7 17.97 6.96 19.33
C PRO A 7 16.98 8.06 19.73
N ILE A 8 16.60 8.93 18.79
CA ILE A 8 15.73 10.10 19.06
C ILE A 8 14.41 9.69 19.74
N TRP A 9 13.86 8.53 19.37
CA TRP A 9 12.62 8.01 19.96
C TRP A 9 12.78 7.69 21.46
N GLN A 10 13.94 7.20 21.90
CA GLN A 10 14.22 6.96 23.32
C GLN A 10 14.35 8.26 24.11
N GLN A 11 14.97 9.27 23.51
CA GLN A 11 15.08 10.60 24.13
C GLN A 11 13.69 11.23 24.27
N ALA A 12 12.90 11.22 23.19
CA ALA A 12 11.56 11.77 23.15
C ALA A 12 10.57 11.06 24.10
N LEU A 13 10.74 9.76 24.36
CA LEU A 13 9.93 9.04 25.35
C LEU A 13 10.17 9.55 26.78
N LYS A 14 11.42 9.90 27.11
CA LYS A 14 11.84 10.27 28.47
C LYS A 14 11.67 11.76 28.76
N ASP A 15 11.79 12.60 27.75
CA ASP A 15 11.75 14.05 27.89
C ASP A 15 10.44 14.62 27.32
N SER A 16 9.56 15.09 28.21
CA SER A 16 8.29 15.73 27.85
C SER A 16 8.45 17.09 27.16
N SER A 17 9.61 17.72 27.29
CA SER A 17 9.95 18.96 26.59
C SER A 17 10.51 18.72 25.18
N HIS A 18 10.80 17.46 24.83
CA HIS A 18 11.33 17.12 23.52
C HIS A 18 10.30 17.44 22.41
N PRO A 19 10.69 18.09 21.29
CA PRO A 19 9.77 18.49 20.24
C PRO A 19 8.95 17.35 19.63
N LEU A 20 9.49 16.12 19.65
CA LEU A 20 8.83 14.93 19.12
C LEU A 20 8.06 14.13 20.18
N HIS A 21 8.01 14.54 21.45
CA HIS A 21 7.38 13.78 22.54
C HIS A 21 5.95 13.34 22.20
N GLN A 22 5.12 14.26 21.71
CA GLN A 22 3.75 13.94 21.32
C GLN A 22 3.69 12.95 20.14
N ALA A 23 4.54 13.14 19.12
CA ALA A 23 4.59 12.23 17.97
C ALA A 23 5.02 10.83 18.39
N THR A 24 6.01 10.73 19.27
CA THR A 24 6.51 9.47 19.82
C THR A 24 5.40 8.70 20.52
N TRP A 25 4.65 9.32 21.44
CA TRP A 25 3.55 8.63 22.11
C TRP A 25 2.41 8.22 21.18
N LEU A 26 2.12 9.00 20.14
CA LEU A 26 1.12 8.63 19.14
C LEU A 26 1.57 7.45 18.28
N ILE A 27 2.81 7.48 17.79
CA ILE A 27 3.35 6.44 16.89
C ILE A 27 3.53 5.11 17.65
N PHE A 28 3.97 5.17 18.91
CA PHE A 28 4.17 3.97 19.74
C PHE A 28 2.90 3.50 20.47
N ALA A 29 1.75 4.14 20.27
CA ALA A 29 0.49 3.64 20.80
C ALA A 29 0.18 2.26 20.19
N GLU A 30 -0.49 1.38 20.96
CA GLU A 30 -0.94 0.08 20.42
C GLU A 30 -1.98 0.24 19.30
N LYS A 31 -2.75 1.33 19.34
CA LYS A 31 -3.71 1.70 18.31
C LYS A 31 -3.57 3.18 18.01
N MET A 32 -3.27 3.53 16.77
CA MET A 32 -3.21 4.91 16.31
C MET A 32 -4.28 5.18 15.24
N SER A 33 -5.07 6.24 15.42
CA SER A 33 -5.86 6.79 14.31
C SER A 33 -4.94 7.57 13.39
N VAL A 34 -4.60 7.01 12.22
CA VAL A 34 -3.72 7.66 11.24
C VAL A 34 -4.26 9.05 10.84
N LYS A 35 -5.57 9.18 10.62
CA LYS A 35 -6.23 10.46 10.31
C LYS A 35 -6.11 11.47 11.46
N GLY A 36 -6.32 11.01 12.70
CA GLY A 36 -6.19 11.84 13.89
C GLY A 36 -4.75 12.30 14.12
N ALA A 37 -3.80 11.36 14.07
CA ALA A 37 -2.37 11.64 14.24
C ALA A 37 -1.84 12.57 13.15
N ALA A 38 -2.15 12.32 11.88
CA ALA A 38 -1.75 13.19 10.77
C ALA A 38 -2.27 14.63 10.94
N LYS A 39 -3.48 14.81 11.49
CA LYS A 39 -4.04 16.13 11.79
C LYS A 39 -3.34 16.81 12.97
N LEU A 40 -3.13 16.06 14.06
CA LEU A 40 -2.48 16.59 15.27
C LEU A 40 -1.01 16.98 15.01
N LEU A 41 -0.32 16.20 14.20
CA LEU A 41 1.12 16.37 13.92
C LEU A 41 1.41 17.27 12.71
N ALA A 42 0.39 17.84 12.07
CA ALA A 42 0.55 18.62 10.85
C ALA A 42 1.49 19.84 11.01
N GLY A 43 1.51 20.47 12.19
CA GLY A 43 2.38 21.63 12.47
C GLY A 43 3.87 21.31 12.59
N GLN A 44 4.23 20.02 12.68
CA GLN A 44 5.61 19.53 12.79
C GLN A 44 5.88 18.41 11.77
N ARG A 45 5.18 18.45 10.64
CA ARG A 45 5.14 17.39 9.63
C ARG A 45 6.54 16.99 9.19
N GLU A 46 7.40 17.94 8.85
CA GLU A 46 8.74 17.68 8.31
C GLU A 46 9.63 16.97 9.35
N GLN A 47 9.57 17.37 10.62
CA GLN A 47 10.31 16.70 11.70
C GLN A 47 9.77 15.28 11.93
N VAL A 48 8.44 15.10 11.89
CA VAL A 48 7.83 13.79 12.06
C VAL A 48 8.14 12.87 10.88
N ILE A 49 8.23 13.39 9.65
CA ILE A 49 8.66 12.59 8.49
C ILE A 49 10.05 12.02 8.72
N GLN A 50 11.02 12.85 9.12
CA GLN A 50 12.38 12.39 9.40
C GLN A 50 12.40 11.38 10.55
N TYR A 51 11.60 11.62 11.59
CA TYR A 51 11.45 10.72 12.71
C TYR A 51 10.85 9.36 12.32
N CYS A 52 9.82 9.35 11.47
CA CYS A 52 9.25 8.12 10.91
C CYS A 52 10.29 7.35 10.12
N MET A 53 11.09 8.02 9.28
CA MET A 53 12.17 7.36 8.54
C MET A 53 13.18 6.68 9.49
N GLN A 54 13.57 7.35 10.58
CA GLN A 54 14.45 6.75 11.60
C GLN A 54 13.83 5.53 12.30
N ILE A 55 12.51 5.55 12.57
CA ILE A 55 11.80 4.39 13.11
C ILE A 55 11.86 3.22 12.14
N LEU A 56 11.77 3.46 10.83
CA LEU A 56 11.86 2.40 9.82
C LEU A 56 13.28 1.82 9.64
N GLU A 57 14.31 2.45 10.20
CA GLU A 57 15.68 1.93 10.23
C GLU A 57 15.98 1.10 11.50
N ALA A 58 15.06 1.09 12.48
CA ALA A 58 15.24 0.40 13.75
C ALA A 58 14.51 -0.95 13.73
N ASP A 59 15.17 -1.99 13.21
CA ASP A 59 14.58 -3.34 13.09
C ASP A 59 14.11 -3.90 14.44
N GLU A 60 14.73 -3.50 15.55
CA GLU A 60 14.30 -3.91 16.90
C GLU A 60 12.88 -3.46 17.24
N LEU A 61 12.34 -2.44 16.57
CA LEU A 61 10.98 -1.94 16.77
C LEU A 61 9.92 -2.78 16.06
N LEU A 62 10.31 -3.75 15.23
CA LEU A 62 9.39 -4.72 14.61
C LEU A 62 9.00 -5.84 15.58
N ASP A 63 9.80 -6.07 16.63
CA ASP A 63 9.53 -7.11 17.62
C ASP A 63 8.26 -6.80 18.43
N SER A 64 7.37 -7.79 18.54
CA SER A 64 6.15 -7.71 19.35
C SER A 64 6.39 -7.45 20.85
N SER A 65 7.61 -7.74 21.34
CA SER A 65 8.06 -7.48 22.70
C SER A 65 8.66 -6.09 22.89
N ALA A 66 8.95 -5.37 21.80
CA ALA A 66 9.45 -4.01 21.85
C ALA A 66 8.40 -3.05 22.41
N PHE A 67 8.85 -1.88 22.86
CA PHE A 67 7.94 -0.81 23.23
C PHE A 67 7.08 -0.42 22.01
N GLY A 68 5.76 -0.34 22.18
CA GLY A 68 4.82 -0.19 21.07
C GLY A 68 4.43 -1.50 20.35
N LYS A 69 4.88 -2.66 20.84
CA LYS A 69 4.46 -4.00 20.42
C LYS A 69 4.56 -4.26 18.91
N GLY A 70 5.63 -3.80 18.27
CA GLY A 70 5.81 -3.94 16.81
C GLY A 70 5.03 -2.94 15.96
N MET A 71 4.19 -2.08 16.55
CA MET A 71 3.29 -1.20 15.79
C MET A 71 3.91 0.15 15.39
N ALA A 72 5.01 0.56 16.03
CA ALA A 72 5.63 1.86 15.73
C ALA A 72 6.07 1.98 14.26
N PRO A 73 6.74 0.97 13.65
CA PRO A 73 7.04 0.99 12.22
C PRO A 73 5.79 1.01 11.33
N VAL A 74 4.74 0.26 11.69
CA VAL A 74 3.46 0.24 10.96
C VAL A 74 2.83 1.65 10.94
N HIS A 75 2.75 2.29 12.11
CA HIS A 75 2.22 3.64 12.25
C HIS A 75 3.07 4.70 11.55
N ALA A 76 4.40 4.53 11.53
CA ALA A 76 5.30 5.39 10.77
C ALA A 76 5.01 5.29 9.26
N VAL A 77 4.90 4.07 8.71
CA VAL A 77 4.51 3.83 7.32
C VAL A 77 3.15 4.46 6.99
N ASP A 78 2.15 4.24 7.84
CA ASP A 78 0.81 4.77 7.66
C ASP A 78 0.79 6.31 7.59
N LEU A 79 1.56 6.99 8.44
CA LEU A 79 1.70 8.45 8.41
C LEU A 79 2.40 8.94 7.14
N LEU A 80 3.47 8.27 6.71
CA LEU A 80 4.18 8.58 5.47
C LEU A 80 3.27 8.43 4.26
N GLY A 81 2.48 7.35 4.21
CA GLY A 81 1.44 7.15 3.19
C GLY A 81 0.33 8.20 3.25
N LYS A 82 -0.14 8.55 4.45
CA LYS A 82 -1.19 9.57 4.63
C LYS A 82 -0.74 10.95 4.14
N TRP A 83 0.52 11.29 4.35
CA TRP A 83 1.13 12.54 3.88
C TRP A 83 1.74 12.45 2.48
N ARG A 84 1.63 11.29 1.82
CA ARG A 84 2.11 11.02 0.45
C ARG A 84 3.58 11.42 0.26
N VAL A 85 4.42 10.96 1.17
CA VAL A 85 5.84 11.35 1.22
C VAL A 85 6.63 10.57 0.17
N GLU A 86 6.85 11.17 -1.01
CA GLU A 86 7.58 10.52 -2.11
C GLU A 86 9.00 10.08 -1.72
N ALA A 87 9.67 10.84 -0.85
CA ALA A 87 11.01 10.48 -0.35
C ALA A 87 11.04 9.15 0.43
N ALA A 88 9.90 8.65 0.92
CA ALA A 88 9.80 7.37 1.60
C ALA A 88 9.67 6.18 0.63
N VAL A 89 9.38 6.41 -0.66
CA VAL A 89 9.14 5.34 -1.65
C VAL A 89 10.24 4.28 -1.67
N PRO A 90 11.55 4.62 -1.70
CA PRO A 90 12.61 3.60 -1.69
C PRO A 90 12.55 2.69 -0.46
N LYS A 91 12.29 3.25 0.73
CA LYS A 91 12.22 2.48 1.98
C LYS A 91 10.96 1.62 2.04
N LEU A 92 9.84 2.13 1.56
CA LEU A 92 8.59 1.36 1.48
C LEU A 92 8.70 0.18 0.50
N LEU A 93 9.39 0.38 -0.64
CA LEU A 93 9.69 -0.70 -1.58
C LEU A 93 10.64 -1.75 -0.99
N GLN A 94 11.64 -1.35 -0.20
CA GLN A 94 12.51 -2.28 0.52
C GLN A 94 11.74 -3.14 1.52
N ILE A 95 10.75 -2.56 2.22
CA ILE A 95 9.87 -3.32 3.11
C ILE A 95 9.09 -4.36 2.29
N VAL A 96 8.45 -3.94 1.19
CA VAL A 96 7.70 -4.87 0.32
C VAL A 96 8.60 -6.01 -0.19
N GLU A 97 9.77 -5.68 -0.73
CA GLU A 97 10.74 -6.65 -1.23
C GLU A 97 11.17 -7.66 -0.15
N ARG A 98 11.47 -7.19 1.06
CA ARG A 98 11.88 -8.06 2.17
C ARG A 98 10.78 -9.05 2.53
N GLU A 99 9.57 -8.55 2.75
CA GLU A 99 8.45 -9.39 3.21
C GLU A 99 7.99 -10.37 2.11
N GLU A 100 8.09 -9.99 0.84
CA GLU A 100 7.91 -10.92 -0.30
C GLU A 100 8.96 -12.03 -0.28
N ALA A 101 10.24 -11.69 -0.10
CA ALA A 101 11.33 -12.66 -0.06
C ALA A 101 11.23 -13.62 1.15
N GLU A 102 10.68 -13.16 2.26
CA GLU A 102 10.46 -13.94 3.48
C GLU A 102 9.11 -14.67 3.50
N GLU A 103 8.31 -14.59 2.42
CA GLU A 103 6.95 -15.12 2.33
C GLU A 103 6.05 -14.68 3.51
N SER A 104 6.26 -13.47 4.03
CA SER A 104 5.62 -12.90 5.22
C SER A 104 4.53 -11.88 4.84
N TRP A 105 3.62 -12.28 3.96
CA TRP A 105 2.61 -11.39 3.36
C TRP A 105 1.47 -11.01 4.31
N ASP A 106 1.36 -11.67 5.46
CA ASP A 106 0.32 -11.42 6.47
C ASP A 106 0.74 -10.41 7.55
N THR A 107 1.92 -9.79 7.43
CA THR A 107 2.38 -8.80 8.40
C THR A 107 1.67 -7.44 8.24
N TYR A 108 1.46 -6.76 9.38
CA TYR A 108 0.87 -5.42 9.38
C TYR A 108 1.72 -4.38 8.64
N ILE A 109 3.05 -4.53 8.67
CA ILE A 109 3.95 -3.58 8.02
C ILE A 109 3.92 -3.75 6.50
N TYR A 110 3.84 -4.99 6.00
CA TYR A 110 3.72 -5.26 4.58
C TYR A 110 2.45 -4.63 3.99
N SER A 111 1.29 -4.95 4.55
CA SER A 111 0.00 -4.38 4.11
C SER A 111 -0.06 -2.85 4.24
N SER A 112 0.62 -2.26 5.23
CA SER A 112 0.68 -0.81 5.39
C SER A 112 1.62 -0.16 4.37
N ALA A 113 2.72 -0.83 4.01
CA ALA A 113 3.64 -0.34 2.99
C ALA A 113 2.98 -0.29 1.62
N ILE A 114 2.24 -1.34 1.24
CA ILE A 114 1.47 -1.36 -0.01
C ILE A 114 0.46 -0.22 -0.06
N ARG A 115 -0.38 -0.07 0.97
CA ARG A 115 -1.37 1.01 1.06
C ARG A 115 -0.73 2.40 1.05
N ALA A 116 0.46 2.55 1.63
CA ALA A 116 1.21 3.80 1.58
C ALA A 116 1.70 4.10 0.15
N LEU A 117 2.24 3.11 -0.55
CA LEU A 117 2.70 3.22 -1.94
C LEU A 117 1.56 3.50 -2.91
N GLU A 118 0.41 2.86 -2.76
CA GLU A 118 -0.81 3.11 -3.56
C GLU A 118 -1.35 4.53 -3.43
N ARG A 119 -1.07 5.20 -2.31
CA ARG A 119 -1.51 6.59 -2.05
C ARG A 119 -0.56 7.64 -2.61
N MET A 120 0.57 7.23 -3.17
CA MET A 120 1.55 8.15 -3.75
C MET A 120 0.93 8.97 -4.90
N PRO A 121 1.39 10.21 -5.10
CA PRO A 121 0.84 11.07 -6.13
C PRO A 121 1.16 10.51 -7.53
N PRO A 122 0.37 10.86 -8.56
CA PRO A 122 0.62 10.42 -9.94
C PRO A 122 2.02 10.79 -10.48
N SER A 123 2.66 11.82 -9.92
CA SER A 123 4.06 12.18 -10.23
C SER A 123 5.05 11.04 -9.97
N SER A 124 4.72 10.10 -9.07
CA SER A 124 5.55 8.94 -8.77
C SER A 124 5.35 7.75 -9.73
N LEU A 125 4.46 7.86 -10.73
CA LEU A 125 4.15 6.76 -11.64
C LEU A 125 5.39 6.20 -12.35
N GLU A 126 6.26 7.06 -12.88
CA GLU A 126 7.46 6.60 -13.60
C GLU A 126 8.37 5.75 -12.72
N THR A 127 8.46 6.06 -11.44
CA THR A 127 9.24 5.27 -10.48
C THR A 127 8.72 3.84 -10.41
N PHE A 128 7.41 3.65 -10.25
CA PHE A 128 6.82 2.30 -10.20
C PHE A 128 6.79 1.62 -11.56
N TRP A 129 6.57 2.38 -12.64
CA TRP A 129 6.51 1.87 -14.00
C TRP A 129 7.84 1.21 -14.41
N ASN A 130 8.96 1.76 -13.98
CA ASN A 130 10.28 1.21 -14.23
C ASN A 130 10.52 -0.14 -13.51
N LEU A 131 9.77 -0.42 -12.44
CA LEU A 131 9.88 -1.69 -11.69
C LEU A 131 9.07 -2.83 -12.30
N ARG A 132 8.23 -2.58 -13.32
CA ARG A 132 7.35 -3.63 -13.91
C ARG A 132 8.12 -4.85 -14.43
N GLY A 133 9.36 -4.67 -14.89
CA GLY A 133 10.23 -5.76 -15.33
C GLY A 133 10.76 -6.62 -14.18
N GLU A 134 10.68 -6.11 -12.95
CA GLU A 134 11.06 -6.76 -11.71
C GLU A 134 9.83 -7.17 -10.88
N ALA A 135 8.65 -7.30 -11.49
CA ALA A 135 7.41 -7.57 -10.77
C ALA A 135 7.46 -8.83 -9.87
N ALA A 136 8.24 -9.85 -10.24
CA ALA A 136 8.44 -11.04 -9.42
C ALA A 136 9.11 -10.74 -8.06
N LYS A 137 9.93 -9.69 -8.01
CA LYS A 137 10.68 -9.27 -6.81
C LYS A 137 9.77 -8.61 -5.76
N TYR A 138 8.70 -7.95 -6.21
CA TYR A 138 7.80 -7.18 -5.34
C TYR A 138 6.41 -7.82 -5.24
N GLY A 139 6.23 -9.03 -5.77
CA GLY A 139 4.93 -9.65 -5.98
C GLY A 139 4.18 -9.05 -7.17
N HIS A 140 3.75 -9.91 -8.10
CA HIS A 140 3.05 -9.46 -9.32
C HIS A 140 1.73 -8.73 -9.00
N ILE A 141 0.96 -9.23 -8.03
CA ILE A 141 -0.31 -8.63 -7.60
C ILE A 141 -0.06 -7.29 -6.90
N THR A 142 0.94 -7.25 -6.02
CA THR A 142 1.31 -6.06 -5.25
C THR A 142 1.76 -4.91 -6.14
N LEU A 143 2.69 -5.17 -7.07
CA LEU A 143 3.12 -4.13 -8.01
C LEU A 143 1.97 -3.71 -8.94
N ALA A 144 1.11 -4.65 -9.35
CA ALA A 144 -0.07 -4.31 -10.14
C ALA A 144 -1.06 -3.42 -9.39
N SER A 145 -1.28 -3.66 -8.10
CA SER A 145 -2.13 -2.81 -7.24
C SER A 145 -1.58 -1.39 -7.16
N ILE A 146 -0.28 -1.24 -6.88
CA ILE A 146 0.39 0.06 -6.79
C ILE A 146 0.25 0.82 -8.12
N LEU A 147 0.54 0.16 -9.24
CA LEU A 147 0.43 0.78 -10.56
C LEU A 147 -1.02 1.16 -10.90
N ALA A 148 -1.98 0.29 -10.60
CA ALA A 148 -3.40 0.53 -10.83
C ALA A 148 -3.92 1.76 -10.07
N ARG A 149 -3.42 2.02 -8.87
CA ARG A 149 -3.80 3.17 -8.03
C ARG A 149 -3.05 4.44 -8.42
N VAL A 150 -1.73 4.38 -8.54
CA VAL A 150 -0.89 5.57 -8.82
C VAL A 150 -1.07 6.05 -10.26
N GLY A 151 -1.20 5.13 -11.22
CA GLY A 151 -1.40 5.41 -12.64
C GLY A 151 -2.85 5.40 -13.08
N LYS A 152 -3.79 5.61 -12.16
CA LYS A 152 -5.22 5.57 -12.47
C LYS A 152 -5.58 6.50 -13.62
N GLY A 153 -6.15 5.93 -14.69
CA GLY A 153 -6.55 6.65 -15.90
C GLY A 153 -5.46 6.79 -16.97
N GLU A 154 -4.25 6.31 -16.69
CA GLU A 154 -3.16 6.28 -17.66
C GLU A 154 -3.32 5.09 -18.62
N ALA A 155 -3.36 5.37 -19.92
CA ALA A 155 -3.59 4.36 -20.94
C ALA A 155 -2.58 3.20 -20.86
N LYS A 156 -1.28 3.52 -20.68
CA LYS A 156 -0.21 2.52 -20.57
C LYS A 156 -0.40 1.57 -19.38
N VAL A 157 -0.94 2.06 -18.27
CA VAL A 157 -1.19 1.25 -17.07
C VAL A 157 -2.36 0.33 -17.31
N TYR A 158 -3.45 0.85 -17.88
CA TYR A 158 -4.60 0.04 -18.27
C TYR A 158 -4.20 -1.08 -19.24
N GLU A 159 -3.44 -0.76 -20.29
CA GLU A 159 -2.96 -1.74 -21.28
C GLU A 159 -2.11 -2.83 -20.62
N TRP A 160 -1.18 -2.47 -19.73
CA TRP A 160 -0.37 -3.43 -19.02
C TRP A 160 -1.17 -4.32 -18.04
N LEU A 161 -2.15 -3.75 -17.32
CA LEU A 161 -3.07 -4.53 -16.48
C LEU A 161 -3.88 -5.52 -17.31
N LEU A 162 -4.30 -5.12 -18.51
CA LEU A 162 -5.04 -5.97 -19.45
C LEU A 162 -4.20 -7.16 -19.91
N GLU A 163 -2.95 -6.92 -20.31
CA GLU A 163 -2.00 -7.96 -20.70
C GLU A 163 -1.75 -8.99 -19.58
N ILE A 164 -1.78 -8.55 -18.32
CA ILE A 164 -1.65 -9.44 -17.17
C ILE A 164 -2.95 -10.21 -16.94
N PHE A 165 -4.10 -9.53 -16.96
CA PHE A 165 -5.41 -10.15 -16.79
C PHE A 165 -5.64 -11.32 -17.76
N GLU A 166 -5.27 -11.18 -19.03
CA GLU A 166 -5.43 -12.22 -20.06
C GLU A 166 -4.67 -13.52 -19.75
N LYS A 167 -3.61 -13.43 -18.95
CA LYS A 167 -2.78 -14.57 -18.56
C LYS A 167 -3.31 -15.28 -17.31
N GLN A 168 -4.23 -14.65 -16.57
CA GLN A 168 -4.74 -15.20 -15.31
C GLN A 168 -5.63 -16.41 -15.53
N ARG A 169 -5.50 -17.38 -14.62
CA ARG A 169 -6.29 -18.63 -14.59
C ARG A 169 -6.86 -18.90 -13.21
N ASP A 170 -6.25 -18.34 -12.16
CA ASP A 170 -6.76 -18.41 -10.80
C ASP A 170 -7.96 -17.47 -10.61
N GLU A 171 -8.95 -17.92 -9.87
CA GLU A 171 -10.19 -17.15 -9.69
C GLU A 171 -10.00 -15.89 -8.83
N MET A 172 -9.09 -15.89 -7.86
CA MET A 172 -8.78 -14.70 -7.07
C MET A 172 -8.06 -13.67 -7.92
N ASP A 173 -7.09 -14.10 -8.74
CA ASP A 173 -6.37 -13.19 -9.63
C ASP A 173 -7.30 -12.58 -10.68
N ILE A 174 -8.20 -13.38 -11.27
CA ILE A 174 -9.21 -12.87 -12.22
C ILE A 174 -10.08 -11.80 -11.55
N GLU A 175 -10.54 -12.02 -10.32
CA GLU A 175 -11.31 -11.02 -9.57
C GLU A 175 -10.51 -9.75 -9.31
N ILE A 176 -9.29 -9.88 -8.79
CA ILE A 176 -8.41 -8.76 -8.43
C ILE A 176 -8.07 -7.90 -9.67
N PHE A 177 -7.56 -8.53 -10.73
CA PHE A 177 -7.19 -7.80 -11.94
C PHE A 177 -8.41 -7.27 -12.70
N GLY A 178 -9.55 -7.97 -12.66
CA GLY A 178 -10.82 -7.45 -13.16
C GLY A 178 -11.24 -6.17 -12.42
N GLY A 179 -11.05 -6.13 -11.11
CA GLY A 179 -11.19 -4.94 -10.29
C GLY A 179 -10.28 -3.80 -10.75
N TYR A 180 -8.97 -4.05 -10.89
CA TYR A 180 -8.01 -3.03 -11.33
C TYR A 180 -8.34 -2.45 -12.72
N LEU A 181 -8.81 -3.26 -13.66
CA LEU A 181 -9.29 -2.80 -14.97
C LEU A 181 -10.47 -1.83 -14.83
N LEU A 182 -11.47 -2.21 -14.03
CA LEU A 182 -12.64 -1.35 -13.77
C LEU A 182 -12.27 -0.06 -13.05
N GLU A 183 -11.27 -0.09 -12.16
CA GLU A 183 -10.82 1.13 -11.49
C GLU A 183 -10.13 2.11 -12.43
N ASN A 184 -9.38 1.59 -13.40
CA ASN A 184 -8.58 2.39 -14.33
C ASN A 184 -9.40 2.93 -15.49
N ASN A 185 -10.29 2.12 -16.07
CA ASN A 185 -11.15 2.57 -17.17
C ASN A 185 -12.44 1.74 -17.27
N ARG A 186 -13.51 2.17 -16.58
CA ARG A 186 -14.81 1.47 -16.55
C ARG A 186 -15.44 1.32 -17.92
N GLU A 187 -15.38 2.37 -18.73
CA GLU A 187 -16.05 2.42 -20.03
C GLU A 187 -15.50 1.34 -20.97
N ILE A 188 -14.18 1.12 -20.94
CA ILE A 188 -13.53 0.07 -21.72
C ILE A 188 -13.60 -1.29 -21.01
N ALA A 189 -13.40 -1.33 -19.69
CA ALA A 189 -13.31 -2.58 -18.93
C ALA A 189 -14.62 -3.36 -18.86
N ILE A 190 -15.77 -2.69 -18.71
CA ILE A 190 -17.08 -3.37 -18.61
C ILE A 190 -17.35 -4.24 -19.85
N PRO A 191 -17.42 -3.70 -21.08
CA PRO A 191 -17.71 -4.51 -22.26
C PRO A 191 -16.62 -5.56 -22.52
N TYR A 192 -15.36 -5.27 -22.16
CA TYR A 192 -14.27 -6.25 -22.27
C TYR A 192 -14.51 -7.45 -21.34
N LEU A 193 -14.76 -7.23 -20.06
CA LEU A 193 -14.95 -8.30 -19.07
C LEU A 193 -16.19 -9.14 -19.36
N GLU A 194 -17.27 -8.54 -19.87
CA GLU A 194 -18.46 -9.28 -20.31
C GLU A 194 -18.14 -10.25 -21.46
N ASN A 195 -17.43 -9.76 -22.47
CA ASN A 195 -17.00 -10.59 -23.59
C ASN A 195 -16.00 -11.67 -23.12
N TRP A 196 -15.11 -11.33 -22.20
CA TRP A 196 -14.17 -12.26 -21.61
C TRP A 196 -14.89 -13.40 -20.89
N MET A 197 -15.89 -13.10 -20.05
CA MET A 197 -16.69 -14.10 -19.33
C MET A 197 -17.43 -15.05 -20.28
N GLN A 198 -17.92 -14.56 -21.43
CA GLN A 198 -18.59 -15.38 -22.45
C GLN A 198 -17.60 -16.31 -23.16
N SER A 199 -16.46 -15.76 -23.60
CA SER A 199 -15.41 -16.49 -24.33
C SER A 199 -14.63 -17.47 -23.44
N HIS A 200 -14.56 -17.22 -22.14
CA HIS A 200 -13.83 -18.03 -21.15
C HIS A 200 -14.76 -18.79 -20.19
N SER A 201 -15.95 -19.19 -20.66
CA SER A 201 -16.96 -19.91 -19.87
C SER A 201 -16.46 -21.16 -19.12
N LYS A 202 -15.36 -21.78 -19.59
CA LYS A 202 -14.68 -22.91 -18.92
C LYS A 202 -13.94 -22.51 -17.64
N LEU A 203 -13.41 -21.29 -17.56
CA LEU A 203 -12.74 -20.75 -16.37
C LEU A 203 -13.76 -20.21 -15.34
N MET A 204 -15.00 -20.00 -15.75
CA MET A 204 -16.05 -19.43 -14.91
C MET A 204 -16.52 -20.42 -13.83
N THR A 205 -15.87 -20.43 -12.67
CA THR A 205 -16.31 -21.17 -11.48
C THR A 205 -17.67 -20.67 -10.97
N LYS A 206 -18.32 -21.41 -10.07
CA LYS A 206 -19.57 -20.95 -9.43
C LYS A 206 -19.38 -19.59 -8.74
N ARG A 207 -18.21 -19.36 -8.15
CA ARG A 207 -17.85 -18.11 -7.48
C ARG A 207 -17.67 -16.97 -8.49
N LEU A 208 -16.87 -17.17 -9.55
CA LEU A 208 -16.68 -16.14 -10.60
C LEU A 208 -17.97 -15.77 -11.32
N ARG A 209 -18.87 -16.73 -11.56
CA ARG A 209 -20.21 -16.48 -12.13
C ARG A 209 -21.11 -15.63 -11.24
N LYS A 210 -20.78 -15.48 -9.96
CA LYS A 210 -21.48 -14.59 -9.03
C LYS A 210 -20.76 -13.25 -8.93
N ILE A 211 -19.46 -13.28 -8.62
CA ILE A 211 -18.67 -12.09 -8.28
C ILE A 211 -18.49 -11.15 -9.47
N LEU A 212 -18.12 -11.65 -10.65
CA LEU A 212 -17.86 -10.77 -11.79
C LEU A 212 -19.12 -10.01 -12.24
N PRO A 213 -20.32 -10.62 -12.38
CA PRO A 213 -21.54 -9.87 -12.62
C PRO A 213 -21.85 -8.82 -11.56
N GLU A 214 -21.73 -9.15 -10.28
CA GLU A 214 -21.96 -8.21 -9.16
C GLU A 214 -21.01 -7.02 -9.26
N MET A 215 -19.71 -7.28 -9.49
CA MET A 215 -18.70 -6.24 -9.66
C MET A 215 -18.97 -5.33 -10.86
N LEU A 216 -19.44 -5.88 -11.99
CA LEU A 216 -19.82 -5.10 -13.18
C LEU A 216 -21.08 -4.25 -12.91
N GLU A 217 -22.05 -4.76 -12.17
CA GLU A 217 -23.24 -4.00 -11.76
C GLU A 217 -22.88 -2.85 -10.81
N ASP A 218 -22.00 -3.10 -9.84
CA ASP A 218 -21.49 -2.07 -8.94
C ASP A 218 -20.67 -1.00 -9.69
N ALA A 219 -19.88 -1.39 -10.70
CA ALA A 219 -19.18 -0.46 -11.57
C ALA A 219 -20.13 0.43 -12.39
N ARG A 220 -21.23 -0.12 -12.91
CA ARG A 220 -22.25 0.64 -13.65
C ARG A 220 -23.03 1.60 -12.75
N SER A 221 -23.34 1.16 -11.54
CA SER A 221 -24.11 1.97 -10.57
C SER A 221 -23.23 2.98 -9.82
N GLY A 222 -21.93 3.02 -10.09
CA GLY A 222 -20.99 3.94 -9.46
C GLY A 222 -20.65 3.58 -8.00
N LYS A 223 -21.02 2.39 -7.54
CA LYS A 223 -20.69 1.86 -6.21
C LYS A 223 -19.28 1.27 -6.11
N PHE A 224 -18.65 1.05 -7.27
CA PHE A 224 -17.26 0.59 -7.39
C PHE A 224 -16.31 1.76 -7.71
N PRO A 225 -15.02 1.73 -7.31
CA PRO A 225 -14.47 0.79 -6.32
C PRO A 225 -15.16 1.00 -4.97
N TYR A 226 -15.22 -0.06 -4.17
CA TYR A 226 -15.77 0.04 -2.82
C TYR A 226 -14.95 1.11 -2.07
N ASN A 227 -15.60 2.17 -1.58
CA ASN A 227 -14.92 3.26 -0.90
C ASN A 227 -14.14 2.69 0.30
N GLU A 228 -12.81 2.77 0.25
CA GLU A 228 -11.91 2.53 1.38
C GLU A 228 -11.91 3.77 2.29
N ASP A 229 -13.01 4.03 2.99
CA ASP A 229 -13.05 4.99 4.11
C ASP A 229 -13.05 4.26 5.47
#